data_AF-A0A1E7F7J7-F1
#
_entry.id   AF-A0A1E7F7J7-F1
#
_cell.length_a   1.000
_cell.length_b   1.000
_cell.length_c   1.000
_cell.angle_alpha   90.00
_cell.angle_beta   90.00
_cell.angle_gamma   90.00
#
_symmetry.space_group_name_H-M   'P 1'
#
loop_
_entity.id
_entity.type
_entity.pdbx_description
1 polymer ?
#
loop_
_entity_poly.entity_id
_entity_poly.type
_entity_poly.pdbx_seq_one_letter_code
_entity_poly.pdbx_strand_id
1 'polypeptide(L)'
;MNTFAAAIVAIVAATGVDAFAPATTARTTSTTTSLNSHFSSIETKLFNKQTLLKALKDMGIKSQALKTDGEQIEARGYQGETIMADIVIQQQNNHDVAFRSNGETYELVTDLQFWQQSMPVDAFMEKVNQRYAVNNLIDTSGEDGFNVDNVLTASDGTVTLEMSRYSFN
;
A
#
# COMPACT_ATOMS: atom_id res chain seq x y z
N MET A 1 -31.29 -27.34 -4.72
CA MET A 1 -31.51 -27.06 -3.28
C MET A 1 -31.73 -28.37 -2.56
N ASN A 2 -30.67 -29.00 -2.03
CA ASN A 2 -30.79 -30.17 -1.18
C ASN A 2 -29.85 -30.00 0.02
N THR A 3 -30.45 -29.61 1.13
CA THR A 3 -29.85 -29.52 2.47
C THR A 3 -29.82 -30.90 3.11
N PHE A 4 -28.66 -31.33 3.61
CA PHE A 4 -28.57 -32.44 4.56
C PHE A 4 -27.85 -31.96 5.82
N ALA A 5 -28.59 -31.97 6.93
CA ALA A 5 -28.10 -31.69 8.27
C ALA A 5 -27.58 -32.99 8.90
N ALA A 6 -26.40 -32.95 9.50
CA ALA A 6 -25.90 -34.00 10.37
C ALA A 6 -25.47 -33.36 11.70
N ALA A 7 -26.23 -33.68 12.75
CA ALA A 7 -25.94 -33.32 14.13
C ALA A 7 -25.08 -34.41 14.75
N ILE A 8 -23.94 -34.03 15.35
CA ILE A 8 -23.20 -34.89 16.27
C ILE A 8 -23.07 -34.11 17.58
N VAL A 9 -23.79 -34.60 18.59
CA VAL A 9 -23.74 -34.14 19.97
C VAL A 9 -22.57 -34.84 20.64
N ALA A 10 -21.57 -34.07 21.09
CA ALA A 10 -20.55 -34.54 22.00
C ALA A 10 -20.68 -33.79 23.32
N ILE A 11 -21.07 -34.52 24.36
CA ILE A 11 -21.12 -34.07 25.75
C ILE A 11 -19.68 -34.15 26.30
N VAL A 12 -19.12 -33.02 26.73
CA VAL A 12 -17.91 -33.00 27.57
C VAL A 12 -18.22 -32.19 28.83
N ALA A 13 -17.88 -32.82 29.95
CA ALA A 13 -18.16 -32.42 31.31
C ALA A 13 -17.51 -31.09 31.72
N ALA A 14 -18.19 -30.38 32.60
CA ALA A 14 -17.75 -29.16 33.26
C ALA A 14 -16.75 -29.46 34.38
N THR A 15 -15.64 -28.73 34.41
CA THR A 15 -14.96 -28.25 35.63
C THR A 15 -14.03 -27.09 35.26
N GLY A 16 -14.23 -25.92 35.86
CA GLY A 16 -13.28 -24.81 35.74
C GLY A 16 -13.98 -23.46 35.81
N VAL A 17 -14.21 -22.95 37.02
CA VAL A 17 -14.53 -21.54 37.24
C VAL A 17 -13.23 -20.75 37.21
N ASP A 18 -12.88 -20.17 36.07
CA ASP A 18 -11.84 -19.14 35.99
C ASP A 18 -12.45 -17.83 35.50
N ALA A 19 -12.15 -16.79 36.28
CA ALA A 19 -12.78 -15.50 36.29
C ALA A 19 -12.57 -14.72 34.98
N PHE A 20 -13.67 -14.18 34.46
CA PHE A 20 -13.69 -13.26 33.34
C PHE A 20 -13.31 -11.85 33.83
N ALA A 21 -12.03 -11.50 33.77
CA ALA A 21 -11.55 -10.13 33.92
C ALA A 21 -11.23 -9.54 32.52
N PRO A 22 -11.71 -8.34 32.17
CA PRO A 22 -11.28 -7.66 30.95
C PRO A 22 -9.89 -7.06 31.16
N ALA A 23 -8.88 -7.58 30.46
CA ALA A 23 -7.57 -6.95 30.40
C ALA A 23 -7.65 -5.67 29.56
N THR A 24 -7.54 -4.53 30.24
CA THR A 24 -7.30 -3.21 29.66
C THR A 24 -5.92 -3.16 28.99
N THR A 25 -5.92 -2.72 27.73
CA THR A 25 -4.88 -1.98 27.00
C THR A 25 -3.43 -2.47 27.03
N ALA A 26 -2.93 -2.88 25.85
CA ALA A 26 -1.63 -2.43 25.34
C ALA A 26 -1.59 -2.56 23.80
N ARG A 27 -1.82 -1.45 23.09
CA ARG A 27 -1.47 -1.31 21.68
C ARG A 27 0.01 -0.94 21.61
N THR A 28 0.88 -1.87 21.26
CA THR A 28 2.30 -1.60 21.05
C THR A 28 2.49 -0.90 19.70
N THR A 29 2.52 0.43 19.71
CA THR A 29 3.16 1.22 18.66
C THR A 29 4.63 1.37 19.04
N SER A 30 5.49 0.45 18.61
CA SER A 30 6.94 0.66 18.70
C SER A 30 7.39 1.42 17.46
N THR A 31 7.27 2.75 17.50
CA THR A 31 8.04 3.62 16.59
C THR A 31 9.33 3.95 17.32
N THR A 32 10.44 3.32 16.95
CA THR A 32 11.76 3.67 17.45
C THR A 32 12.21 4.94 16.75
N THR A 33 11.86 6.11 17.31
CA THR A 33 12.33 7.40 16.81
C THR A 33 13.80 7.59 17.21
N SER A 34 14.70 7.38 16.25
CA SER A 34 16.06 7.91 16.33
C SER A 34 15.97 9.44 16.27
N LEU A 35 16.44 10.13 17.32
CA LEU A 35 16.29 11.59 17.50
C LEU A 35 17.12 12.46 16.52
N ASN A 36 17.73 11.88 15.49
CA ASN A 36 18.57 12.60 14.54
C ASN A 36 18.04 12.59 13.10
N SER A 37 16.86 12.01 12.83
CA SER A 37 16.28 12.01 11.48
C SER A 37 14.84 12.50 11.53
N HIS A 38 14.55 13.56 10.78
CA HIS A 38 13.20 14.11 10.61
C HIS A 38 12.35 13.31 9.62
N PHE A 39 12.95 12.34 8.93
CA PHE A 39 12.25 11.50 7.99
C PHE A 39 11.29 10.55 8.69
N SER A 40 10.05 10.56 8.23
CA SER A 40 9.07 9.53 8.55
C SER A 40 9.09 8.48 7.45
N SER A 41 9.09 7.21 7.85
CA SER A 41 8.84 6.09 6.92
C SER A 41 7.44 5.54 7.17
N ILE A 42 6.69 5.32 6.10
CA ILE A 42 5.39 4.66 6.12
C ILE A 42 5.53 3.35 5.36
N GLU A 43 5.42 2.24 6.10
CA GLU A 43 5.41 0.90 5.53
C GLU A 43 4.17 0.70 4.66
N THR A 44 4.36 0.04 3.51
CA THR A 44 3.27 -0.20 2.56
C THR A 44 3.26 -1.67 2.11
N LYS A 45 2.19 -2.08 1.43
CA LYS A 45 2.08 -3.42 0.80
C LYS A 45 2.26 -3.33 -0.72
N LEU A 46 3.18 -2.47 -1.16
CA LEU A 46 3.53 -2.28 -2.56
C LEU A 46 4.75 -3.15 -2.86
N PHE A 47 4.67 -4.05 -3.83
CA PHE A 47 5.72 -5.03 -4.12
C PHE A 47 6.39 -4.79 -5.47
N ASN A 48 5.60 -4.40 -6.48
CA ASN A 48 6.05 -4.26 -7.85
C ASN A 48 6.34 -2.79 -8.17
N LYS A 49 7.60 -2.49 -8.51
CA LYS A 49 8.06 -1.15 -8.93
C LYS A 49 7.27 -0.61 -10.11
N GLN A 50 7.03 -1.45 -11.12
CA GLN A 50 6.35 -1.05 -12.36
C GLN A 50 4.89 -0.70 -12.11
N THR A 51 4.19 -1.52 -11.32
CA THR A 51 2.80 -1.26 -10.93
C THR A 51 2.68 0.01 -10.08
N LEU A 52 3.65 0.26 -9.19
CA LEU A 52 3.74 1.50 -8.43
C LEU A 52 3.97 2.73 -9.33
N LEU A 53 4.88 2.65 -10.29
CA LEU A 53 5.10 3.73 -11.26
C LEU A 53 3.86 4.00 -12.13
N LYS A 54 3.13 2.95 -12.51
CA LYS A 54 1.86 3.06 -13.22
C LYS A 54 0.82 3.78 -12.37
N ALA A 55 0.67 3.39 -11.09
CA ALA A 55 -0.23 4.05 -10.16
C ALA A 55 0.10 5.54 -9.96
N LEU A 56 1.38 5.89 -9.79
CA LEU A 56 1.81 7.29 -9.67
C LEU A 56 1.53 8.10 -10.95
N LYS A 57 1.76 7.49 -12.12
CA LYS A 57 1.46 8.10 -13.41
C LYS A 57 -0.05 8.34 -13.60
N ASP A 58 -0.89 7.40 -13.19
CA ASP A 58 -2.36 7.53 -13.26
C ASP A 58 -2.87 8.66 -12.37
N MET A 59 -2.17 8.95 -11.26
CA MET A 59 -2.44 10.09 -10.40
C MET A 59 -1.94 11.42 -10.99
N GLY A 60 -1.25 11.40 -12.13
CA GLY A 60 -0.67 12.59 -12.77
C GLY A 60 0.59 13.10 -12.07
N ILE A 61 1.24 12.26 -11.24
CA ILE A 61 2.40 12.65 -10.44
C ILE A 61 3.68 12.40 -11.22
N LYS A 62 4.52 13.43 -11.29
CA LYS A 62 5.82 13.33 -11.95
C LYS A 62 6.83 12.68 -11.00
N SER A 63 6.97 11.37 -11.10
CA SER A 63 8.01 10.60 -10.41
C SER A 63 9.23 10.37 -11.31
N GLN A 64 10.41 10.48 -10.72
CA GLN A 64 11.67 10.03 -11.30
C GLN A 64 11.99 8.64 -10.75
N ALA A 65 12.24 7.70 -11.63
CA ALA A 65 12.72 6.37 -11.27
C ALA A 65 13.74 5.91 -12.29
N LEU A 66 14.78 5.24 -11.81
CA LEU A 66 15.76 4.62 -12.69
C LEU A 66 15.15 3.34 -13.25
N LYS A 67 15.38 3.10 -14.55
CA LYS A 67 14.86 1.92 -15.26
C LYS A 67 15.57 0.63 -14.84
N THR A 68 16.75 0.76 -14.21
CA THR A 68 17.56 -0.35 -13.73
C THR A 68 17.14 -0.70 -12.31
N ASP A 69 16.94 -1.99 -12.04
CA ASP A 69 16.73 -2.49 -10.68
C ASP A 69 18.05 -2.48 -9.91
N GLY A 70 18.04 -1.92 -8.70
CA GLY A 70 19.22 -1.77 -7.85
C GLY A 70 19.92 -0.41 -7.94
N GLU A 71 19.53 0.47 -8.88
CA GLU A 71 19.99 1.86 -8.86
C GLU A 71 19.04 2.74 -8.03
N GLN A 72 19.61 3.46 -7.08
CA GLN A 72 18.90 4.38 -6.21
C GLN A 72 19.21 5.83 -6.59
N ILE A 73 18.19 6.68 -6.49
CA ILE A 73 18.24 8.12 -6.70
C ILE A 73 18.35 8.78 -5.32
N GLU A 74 19.18 9.81 -5.23
CA GLU A 74 19.25 10.67 -4.06
C GLU A 74 18.00 11.56 -4.00
N ALA A 75 17.16 11.36 -2.98
CA ALA A 75 16.06 12.26 -2.65
C ALA A 75 16.54 13.27 -1.61
N ARG A 76 16.23 14.56 -1.81
CA ARG A 76 16.68 15.66 -0.95
C ARG A 76 15.76 15.81 0.26
N GLY A 77 16.36 16.00 1.43
CA GLY A 77 15.68 16.17 2.72
C GLY A 77 16.04 17.45 3.44
N TYR A 78 15.81 17.44 4.76
CA TYR A 78 16.08 18.58 5.63
C TYR A 78 17.60 18.80 5.84
N GLN A 79 18.04 20.05 5.76
CA GLN A 79 19.44 20.49 5.94
C GLN A 79 20.52 19.73 5.14
N GLY A 80 20.21 19.30 3.92
CA GLY A 80 21.18 18.61 3.07
C GLY A 80 21.32 17.12 3.38
N GLU A 81 20.45 16.57 4.22
CA GLU A 81 20.28 15.12 4.35
C GLU A 81 19.71 14.58 3.03
N THR A 82 20.34 13.54 2.48
CA THR A 82 19.90 12.88 1.24
C THR A 82 19.64 11.41 1.53
N ILE A 83 18.53 10.89 1.02
CA ILE A 83 18.17 9.48 1.17
C ILE A 83 18.28 8.77 -0.17
N MET A 84 18.76 7.54 -0.16
CA MET A 84 18.79 6.71 -1.35
C MET A 84 17.46 5.97 -1.49
N ALA A 85 16.80 6.15 -2.62
CA ALA A 85 15.48 5.59 -2.88
C ALA A 85 15.30 5.18 -4.35
N ASP A 86 14.43 4.21 -4.61
CA ASP A 86 14.20 3.66 -5.94
C ASP A 86 13.33 4.58 -6.83
N ILE A 87 12.43 5.33 -6.19
CA ILE A 87 11.51 6.26 -6.86
C ILE A 87 11.52 7.56 -6.06
N VAL A 88 11.68 8.69 -6.75
CA VAL A 88 11.72 10.03 -6.15
C VAL A 88 10.67 10.92 -6.83
N ILE A 89 9.87 11.60 -6.02
CA ILE A 89 8.89 12.59 -6.44
C ILE A 89 9.39 13.94 -5.97
N GLN A 90 9.80 14.76 -6.93
CA GLN A 90 10.32 16.09 -6.64
C GLN A 90 9.20 17.04 -6.24
N GLN A 91 9.45 17.83 -5.20
CA GLN A 91 8.56 18.91 -4.76
C GLN A 91 9.20 20.28 -5.03
N GLN A 92 8.38 21.35 -4.98
CA GLN A 92 8.86 22.71 -5.23
C GLN A 92 9.69 23.29 -4.07
N ASN A 93 9.57 22.72 -2.87
CA ASN A 93 10.24 23.17 -1.65
C ASN A 93 11.59 22.48 -1.39
N ASN A 94 12.18 21.79 -2.37
CA ASN A 94 13.44 21.04 -2.24
C ASN A 94 13.42 19.90 -1.20
N HIS A 95 12.26 19.54 -0.68
CA HIS A 95 12.06 18.33 0.12
C HIS A 95 11.36 17.31 -0.77
N ASP A 96 12.08 16.27 -1.16
CA ASP A 96 11.55 15.28 -2.07
C ASP A 96 10.82 14.17 -1.29
N VAL A 97 9.82 13.57 -1.93
CA VAL A 97 9.11 12.39 -1.43
C VAL A 97 9.70 11.18 -2.12
N ALA A 98 10.07 10.14 -1.37
CA ALA A 98 10.74 8.99 -1.96
C ALA A 98 10.05 7.67 -1.61
N PHE A 99 10.10 6.70 -2.52
CA PHE A 99 9.79 5.30 -2.21
C PHE A 99 11.07 4.48 -2.25
N ARG A 100 11.35 3.79 -1.14
CA ARG A 100 12.51 2.91 -0.98
C ARG A 100 12.05 1.47 -0.88
N SER A 101 12.74 0.54 -1.53
CA SER A 101 12.53 -0.88 -1.30
C SER A 101 13.23 -1.34 -0.03
N ASN A 102 12.51 -2.05 0.85
CA ASN A 102 13.09 -2.72 2.02
C ASN A 102 13.53 -4.18 1.72
N GLY A 103 13.47 -4.61 0.46
CA GLY A 103 13.77 -5.97 0.01
C GLY A 103 12.54 -6.84 -0.23
N GLU A 104 11.41 -6.54 0.40
CA GLU A 104 10.13 -7.22 0.17
C GLU A 104 9.07 -6.27 -0.38
N THR A 105 8.98 -5.08 0.19
CA THR A 105 7.98 -4.07 -0.09
C THR A 105 8.63 -2.69 -0.25
N TYR A 106 7.90 -1.79 -0.89
CA TYR A 106 8.26 -0.38 -0.94
C TYR A 106 7.70 0.34 0.29
N GLU A 107 8.48 1.26 0.84
CA GLU A 107 8.07 2.16 1.91
C GLU A 107 8.15 3.60 1.42
N LEU A 108 7.21 4.43 1.86
CA LEU A 108 7.24 5.87 1.59
C LEU A 108 8.13 6.54 2.64
N VAL A 109 9.21 7.18 2.20
CA VAL A 109 10.14 7.93 3.06
C VAL A 109 10.04 9.41 2.69
N THR A 110 9.64 10.24 3.65
CA THR A 110 9.51 11.69 3.46
C THR A 110 9.49 12.45 4.78
N ASP A 111 9.78 13.75 4.74
CA ASP A 111 9.57 14.64 5.87
C ASP A 111 8.13 15.17 5.86
N LEU A 112 7.32 14.71 6.80
CA LEU A 112 5.92 15.08 6.92
C LEU A 112 5.71 16.56 7.22
N GLN A 113 6.68 17.22 7.87
CA GLN A 113 6.59 18.65 8.18
C GLN A 113 6.69 19.52 6.92
N PHE A 114 7.40 19.02 5.89
CA PHE A 114 7.57 19.72 4.62
C PHE A 114 6.72 19.11 3.50
N TRP A 115 5.67 18.37 3.85
CA TRP A 115 4.77 17.78 2.87
C TRP A 115 3.97 18.86 2.09
N GLN A 116 4.30 19.04 0.82
CA GLN A 116 3.68 20.05 -0.07
C GLN A 116 2.95 19.45 -1.29
N GLN A 117 2.36 18.26 -1.14
CA GLN A 117 1.50 17.69 -2.20
C GLN A 117 0.08 18.26 -2.15
N SER A 118 -0.70 18.04 -3.20
CA SER A 118 -2.08 18.54 -3.31
C SER A 118 -3.05 17.98 -2.26
N MET A 119 -2.67 16.90 -1.58
CA MET A 119 -3.48 16.22 -0.57
C MET A 119 -2.61 15.78 0.60
N PRO A 120 -3.16 15.59 1.81
CA PRO A 120 -2.42 15.07 2.96
C PRO A 120 -1.79 13.69 2.68
N VAL A 121 -0.73 13.35 3.42
CA VAL A 121 0.01 12.09 3.24
C VAL A 121 -0.89 10.85 3.30
N ASP A 122 -1.86 10.81 4.22
CA ASP A 122 -2.76 9.67 4.38
C ASP A 122 -3.65 9.48 3.15
N ALA A 123 -4.26 10.56 2.67
CA ALA A 123 -5.10 10.55 1.47
C ALA A 123 -4.29 10.25 0.20
N PHE A 124 -3.04 10.70 0.15
CA PHE A 124 -2.11 10.35 -0.91
C PHE A 124 -1.84 8.85 -0.92
N MET A 125 -1.48 8.28 0.22
CA MET A 125 -1.21 6.85 0.35
C MET A 125 -2.43 5.99 0.07
N GLU A 126 -3.62 6.41 0.50
CA GLU A 126 -4.87 5.74 0.19
C GLU A 126 -5.09 5.66 -1.33
N LYS A 127 -4.91 6.78 -2.05
CA LYS A 127 -5.03 6.80 -3.52
C LYS A 127 -3.97 5.97 -4.22
N VAL A 128 -2.71 6.04 -3.76
CA VAL A 128 -1.63 5.21 -4.31
C VAL A 128 -1.98 3.74 -4.15
N ASN A 129 -2.38 3.31 -2.95
CA ASN A 129 -2.74 1.93 -2.65
C ASN A 129 -3.92 1.47 -3.50
N GLN A 130 -4.96 2.30 -3.65
CA GLN A 130 -6.11 2.00 -4.49
C GLN A 130 -5.69 1.81 -5.95
N ARG A 131 -4.96 2.77 -6.54
CA ARG A 131 -4.53 2.69 -7.94
C ARG A 131 -3.56 1.55 -8.18
N TYR A 132 -2.68 1.28 -7.22
CA TYR A 132 -1.79 0.13 -7.25
C TYR A 132 -2.58 -1.19 -7.26
N ALA A 133 -3.57 -1.35 -6.36
CA ALA A 133 -4.38 -2.57 -6.30
C ALA A 133 -5.15 -2.81 -7.60
N VAL A 134 -5.73 -1.75 -8.18
CA VAL A 134 -6.42 -1.80 -9.47
C VAL A 134 -5.45 -2.23 -10.57
N ASN A 135 -4.30 -1.56 -10.70
CA ASN A 135 -3.32 -1.89 -11.73
C ASN A 135 -2.75 -3.31 -11.55
N ASN A 136 -2.44 -3.72 -10.33
CA ASN A 136 -1.99 -5.07 -10.03
C ASN A 136 -3.03 -6.11 -10.46
N LEU A 137 -4.30 -5.89 -10.12
CA LEU A 137 -5.38 -6.80 -10.50
C LEU A 137 -5.55 -6.87 -12.01
N ILE A 138 -5.48 -5.75 -12.73
CA ILE A 138 -5.54 -5.72 -14.20
C ILE A 138 -4.38 -6.53 -14.79
N ASP A 139 -3.16 -6.31 -14.29
CA ASP A 139 -1.95 -6.95 -14.79
C ASP A 139 -2.03 -8.48 -14.54
N THR A 140 -2.40 -8.93 -13.33
CA THR A 140 -2.51 -10.37 -13.01
C THR A 140 -3.72 -11.04 -13.68
N SER A 141 -4.85 -10.34 -13.80
CA SER A 141 -6.07 -10.89 -14.43
C SER A 141 -5.85 -11.18 -15.92
N GLY A 142 -5.06 -10.34 -16.60
CA GLY A 142 -4.66 -10.57 -17.98
C GLY A 142 -3.84 -11.85 -18.16
N GLU A 143 -2.96 -12.16 -17.21
CA GLU A 143 -2.18 -13.42 -17.21
C GLU A 143 -3.07 -14.65 -17.00
N ASP A 144 -4.13 -14.52 -16.19
CA ASP A 144 -5.11 -15.59 -15.91
C ASP A 144 -6.19 -15.75 -16.99
N GLY A 145 -6.12 -14.98 -18.07
CA GLY A 145 -7.03 -15.05 -19.22
C GLY A 145 -8.37 -14.33 -19.01
N PHE A 146 -8.42 -13.40 -18.07
CA PHE A 146 -9.53 -12.46 -17.91
C PHE A 146 -9.24 -11.18 -18.70
N ASN A 147 -10.28 -10.63 -19.33
CA ASN A 147 -10.26 -9.31 -19.93
C ASN A 147 -10.98 -8.32 -19.03
N VAL A 148 -10.48 -7.09 -18.97
CA VAL A 148 -11.10 -6.00 -18.21
C VAL A 148 -12.06 -5.27 -19.15
N ASP A 149 -13.36 -5.36 -18.85
CA ASP A 149 -14.40 -4.78 -19.68
C ASP A 149 -14.71 -3.34 -19.27
N ASN A 150 -14.68 -3.07 -17.96
CA ASN A 150 -14.97 -1.73 -17.44
C ASN A 150 -14.27 -1.46 -16.11
N VAL A 151 -13.90 -0.20 -15.87
CA VAL A 151 -13.37 0.29 -14.59
C VAL A 151 -14.15 1.53 -14.19
N LEU A 152 -15.02 1.39 -13.19
CA LEU A 152 -15.85 2.46 -12.68
C LEU A 152 -15.26 3.00 -11.37
N THR A 153 -15.10 4.32 -11.28
CA THR A 153 -14.73 4.99 -10.02
C THR A 153 -15.91 5.83 -9.55
N ALA A 154 -16.49 5.49 -8.41
CA ALA A 154 -17.58 6.22 -7.80
C ALA A 154 -17.08 7.48 -7.08
N SER A 155 -18.00 8.40 -6.77
CA SER A 155 -17.69 9.69 -6.12
C SER A 155 -17.21 9.56 -4.68
N ASP A 156 -17.54 8.44 -4.03
CA ASP A 156 -17.07 8.08 -2.69
C ASP A 156 -15.65 7.47 -2.72
N GLY A 157 -15.07 7.28 -3.89
CA GLY A 157 -13.78 6.64 -4.09
C GLY A 157 -13.86 5.14 -4.32
N THR A 158 -15.03 4.50 -4.30
CA THR A 158 -15.14 3.07 -4.59
C THR A 158 -14.74 2.78 -6.05
N VAL A 159 -13.84 1.82 -6.27
CA VAL A 159 -13.47 1.36 -7.61
C VAL A 159 -14.06 -0.02 -7.87
N THR A 160 -14.83 -0.14 -8.94
CA THR A 160 -15.44 -1.40 -9.37
C THR A 160 -14.84 -1.81 -10.72
N LEU A 161 -14.35 -3.04 -10.78
CA LEU A 161 -13.85 -3.64 -12.02
C LEU A 161 -14.84 -4.69 -12.51
N GLU A 162 -15.24 -4.58 -13.77
CA GLU A 162 -16.01 -5.60 -14.49
C GLU A 162 -15.05 -6.37 -15.39
N MET A 163 -15.03 -7.69 -15.26
CA MET A 163 -14.10 -8.56 -15.98
C MET A 163 -14.86 -9.76 -16.56
N SER A 164 -14.51 -10.13 -17.79
CA SER A 164 -14.98 -11.32 -18.47
C SER A 164 -13.84 -12.29 -18.72
N ARG A 165 -14.14 -13.58 -18.83
CA ARG A 165 -13.15 -14.59 -19.19
C ARG A 165 -13.42 -15.06 -20.61
N TYR A 166 -12.37 -15.20 -21.42
CA TYR A 166 -12.51 -15.85 -22.72
C TYR A 166 -12.89 -17.33 -22.53
N SER A 167 -14.12 -17.69 -22.90
CA SER A 167 -14.46 -19.07 -23.19
C SER A 167 -14.19 -19.32 -24.67
N PHE A 168 -13.12 -20.08 -24.96
CA PHE A 168 -13.02 -20.74 -26.26
C PHE A 168 -14.17 -21.76 -26.34
N ASN A 169 -14.96 -21.67 -27.41
CA ASN A 169 -16.00 -22.64 -27.77
C ASN A 169 -15.46 -23.50 -28.91
#